data_AF-A0A4D6KVM5-F1
#
_entry.id   AF-A0A4D6KVM5-F1
#
_cell.length_a   1.000
_cell.length_b   1.000
_cell.length_c   1.000
_cell.angle_alpha   90.00
_cell.angle_beta   90.00
_cell.angle_gamma   90.00
#
_symmetry.space_group_name_H-M   'P 1'
#
loop_
_entity.id
_entity.type
_entity.pdbx_description
1 polymer ?
#
loop_
_entity_poly.entity_id
_entity_poly.type
_entity_poly.pdbx_seq_one_letter_code
_entity_poly.pdbx_strand_id
1 'polypeptide(L)'
;MMFQPFLLLFSFTLFSLFITTLSLGTTSSTWRVPKDIIEQTCEICANQSIILSYGLCSSSLPVVPVSHSANLEGLALVAMELALENASSTLATIEKLLDSTSVGSFALGALTDCLELYSDAAWTIVNSVGVFLSGNYDVTRMWMSSVMEAASTCQQGFTERGEVSPLTQENYNLFQLCGIALCIIHLANPMQILN
;
A
#
# COMPACT_ATOMS: atom_id res chain seq x y z
N MET A 1 57.98 -8.08 -63.15
CA MET A 1 57.94 -8.84 -61.89
C MET A 1 57.38 -7.89 -60.82
N MET A 2 56.08 -7.57 -60.77
CA MET A 2 54.92 -8.43 -60.44
C MET A 2 55.17 -9.26 -59.18
N PHE A 3 54.92 -8.71 -57.98
CA PHE A 3 54.46 -9.44 -56.78
C PHE A 3 54.09 -8.42 -55.69
N GLN A 4 53.06 -7.60 -55.95
CA GLN A 4 52.48 -6.69 -54.96
C GLN A 4 50.93 -6.58 -54.99
N PRO A 5 50.15 -7.62 -55.37
CA PRO A 5 48.71 -7.62 -55.09
C PRO A 5 48.27 -8.60 -53.97
N PHE A 6 49.07 -9.62 -53.64
CA PHE A 6 48.65 -10.69 -52.73
C PHE A 6 48.67 -10.31 -51.24
N LEU A 7 49.58 -9.45 -50.80
CA LEU A 7 49.67 -9.04 -49.39
C LEU A 7 48.57 -8.05 -48.97
N LEU A 8 48.09 -7.21 -49.90
CA LEU A 8 46.99 -6.27 -49.65
C LEU A 8 45.63 -6.99 -49.60
N LEU A 9 45.45 -8.04 -50.40
CA LEU A 9 44.26 -8.89 -50.37
C LEU A 9 44.13 -9.67 -49.05
N PHE A 10 45.26 -10.11 -48.46
CA PHE A 10 45.26 -10.85 -47.18
C PHE A 10 44.96 -9.96 -45.97
N SER A 11 45.33 -8.67 -46.03
CA SER A 11 45.00 -7.69 -44.99
C SER A 11 43.52 -7.28 -45.02
N PHE A 12 42.91 -7.20 -46.22
CA PHE A 12 41.48 -6.90 -46.37
C PHE A 12 40.58 -8.07 -45.93
N THR A 13 40.99 -9.32 -46.13
CA THR A 13 40.19 -10.49 -45.71
C THR A 13 40.20 -10.72 -44.19
N LEU A 14 41.33 -10.45 -43.51
CA LEU A 14 41.43 -10.55 -42.04
C LEU A 14 40.67 -9.44 -41.32
N PHE A 15 40.65 -8.21 -41.86
CA PHE A 15 39.86 -7.11 -41.29
C PHE A 15 38.35 -7.36 -41.44
N SER A 16 37.92 -7.95 -42.55
CA SER A 16 36.50 -8.26 -42.80
C SER A 16 35.96 -9.38 -41.87
N LEU A 17 36.80 -10.34 -41.47
CA LEU A 17 36.41 -11.40 -40.52
C LEU A 17 36.28 -10.93 -39.06
N PHE A 18 36.92 -9.82 -38.70
CA PHE A 18 36.83 -9.25 -37.36
C PHE A 18 35.56 -8.40 -37.16
N ILE A 19 35.06 -7.76 -38.23
CA ILE A 19 33.83 -6.96 -38.17
C ILE A 19 32.57 -7.84 -38.11
N THR A 20 32.61 -9.07 -38.62
CA THR A 20 31.42 -9.97 -38.61
C THR A 20 31.24 -10.78 -37.33
N THR A 21 32.22 -10.80 -36.43
CA THR A 21 32.11 -11.45 -35.11
C THR A 21 31.78 -10.47 -33.98
N LEU A 22 31.79 -9.16 -34.24
CA LEU A 22 31.44 -8.13 -33.27
C LEU A 22 30.07 -7.53 -33.61
N SER A 23 29.07 -7.90 -32.80
CA SER A 23 27.73 -7.30 -32.71
C SER A 23 26.62 -7.92 -33.58
N LEU A 24 26.34 -9.20 -33.35
CA LEU A 24 24.94 -9.64 -33.22
C LEU A 24 24.66 -10.19 -31.82
N GLY A 25 25.11 -9.44 -30.81
CA GLY A 25 24.42 -9.43 -29.53
C GLY A 25 23.32 -8.39 -29.64
N THR A 26 22.14 -8.76 -30.14
CA THR A 26 20.92 -8.03 -29.78
C THR A 26 20.78 -8.23 -28.28
N THR A 27 21.46 -7.39 -27.50
CA THR A 27 21.02 -7.14 -26.14
C THR A 27 19.64 -6.53 -26.32
N SER A 28 18.62 -7.39 -26.18
CA SER A 28 17.29 -6.92 -25.92
C SER A 28 17.40 -6.21 -24.59
N SER A 29 17.78 -4.92 -24.62
CA SER A 29 17.50 -4.02 -23.53
C SER A 29 15.98 -4.02 -23.47
N THR A 30 15.44 -4.94 -22.66
CA THR A 30 14.11 -4.76 -22.12
C THR A 30 14.18 -3.36 -21.52
N TRP A 31 13.57 -2.41 -22.20
CA TRP A 31 13.38 -1.07 -21.69
C TRP A 31 12.51 -1.30 -20.46
N ARG A 32 13.15 -1.48 -19.29
CA ARG A 32 12.44 -1.61 -18.03
C ARG A 32 11.86 -0.23 -17.80
N VAL A 33 10.62 -0.03 -18.24
CA VAL A 33 9.79 1.07 -17.77
C VAL A 33 9.90 1.01 -16.25
N PRO A 34 10.40 2.05 -15.58
CA PRO A 34 10.45 2.07 -14.13
C PRO A 34 9.05 1.73 -13.63
N LYS A 35 8.95 0.64 -12.87
CA LYS A 35 7.67 0.22 -12.29
C LYS A 35 7.20 1.33 -11.37
N ASP A 36 5.93 1.71 -11.47
CA ASP A 36 5.36 2.74 -10.60
C ASP A 36 5.61 2.33 -9.14
N ILE A 37 6.09 3.28 -8.32
CA ILE A 37 6.36 3.04 -6.90
C ILE A 37 5.11 2.52 -6.19
N ILE A 38 3.92 2.96 -6.60
CA ILE A 38 2.65 2.46 -6.07
C ILE A 38 2.48 0.98 -6.41
N GLU A 39 2.64 0.61 -7.68
CA GLU A 39 2.48 -0.77 -8.14
C GLU A 39 3.46 -1.72 -7.44
N GLN A 40 4.73 -1.32 -7.35
CA GLN A 40 5.76 -2.08 -6.65
C GLN A 40 5.45 -2.22 -5.15
N THR A 41 5.04 -1.13 -4.50
CA THR A 41 4.71 -1.13 -3.07
C THR A 41 3.52 -2.03 -2.78
N CYS A 42 2.44 -1.91 -3.55
CA CYS A 42 1.25 -2.73 -3.39
C CYS A 42 1.51 -4.22 -3.63
N GLU A 43 2.35 -4.56 -4.62
CA GLU A 43 2.77 -5.95 -4.88
C GLU A 43 3.56 -6.51 -3.70
N ILE A 44 4.51 -5.75 -3.14
CA ILE A 44 5.28 -6.18 -1.97
C ILE A 44 4.34 -6.43 -0.77
N CYS A 45 3.44 -5.49 -0.48
CA CYS A 45 2.53 -5.61 0.67
C CYS A 45 1.57 -6.80 0.53
N ALA A 46 1.01 -7.03 -0.66
CA ALA A 46 0.14 -8.17 -0.93
C ALA A 46 0.87 -9.52 -0.90
N ASN A 47 2.16 -9.55 -1.27
CA ASN A 47 2.96 -10.78 -1.21
C ASN A 47 3.43 -11.10 0.22
N GLN A 48 3.63 -10.10 1.07
CA GLN A 48 4.07 -10.28 2.45
C GLN A 48 2.93 -10.59 3.43
N SER A 49 1.67 -10.37 3.04
CA SER A 49 0.50 -10.60 3.87
C SER A 49 -0.65 -11.21 3.08
N ILE A 50 -1.14 -12.37 3.54
CA ILE A 50 -2.33 -13.02 2.97
C ILE A 50 -3.61 -12.21 3.17
N ILE A 51 -3.57 -11.18 4.04
CA ILE A 51 -4.73 -10.39 4.40
C ILE A 51 -4.79 -9.10 3.57
N LEU A 52 -3.66 -8.57 3.10
CA LEU A 52 -3.62 -7.29 2.39
C LEU A 52 -3.98 -7.44 0.91
N SER A 53 -4.92 -6.62 0.45
CA SER A 53 -5.42 -6.63 -0.91
C SER A 53 -4.57 -5.75 -1.82
N TYR A 54 -3.91 -6.36 -2.81
CA TYR A 54 -3.28 -5.63 -3.91
C TYR A 54 -4.29 -4.67 -4.57
N GLY A 55 -5.50 -5.15 -4.87
CA GLY A 55 -6.51 -4.38 -5.58
C GLY A 55 -6.97 -3.15 -4.80
N LEU A 56 -7.10 -3.24 -3.47
CA LEU A 56 -7.45 -2.10 -2.64
C LEU A 56 -6.28 -1.11 -2.57
N CYS A 57 -5.05 -1.59 -2.40
CA CYS A 57 -3.86 -0.74 -2.41
C CYS A 57 -3.69 0.02 -3.73
N SER A 58 -3.73 -0.70 -4.86
CA SER A 58 -3.49 -0.14 -6.19
C SER A 58 -4.61 0.78 -6.67
N SER A 59 -5.81 0.68 -6.10
CA SER A 59 -6.93 1.57 -6.41
C SER A 59 -7.02 2.77 -5.48
N SER A 60 -6.61 2.63 -4.21
CA SER A 60 -6.76 3.68 -3.20
C SER A 60 -5.63 4.70 -3.26
N LEU A 61 -4.37 4.27 -3.34
CA LEU A 61 -3.22 5.20 -3.29
C LEU A 61 -3.20 6.22 -4.45
N PRO A 62 -3.50 5.86 -5.71
CA PRO A 62 -3.49 6.81 -6.82
C PRO A 62 -4.59 7.88 -6.78
N VAL A 63 -5.62 7.72 -5.94
CA VAL A 63 -6.70 8.72 -5.79
C VAL A 63 -6.12 10.07 -5.34
N VAL A 64 -5.04 10.04 -4.56
CA VAL A 64 -4.30 11.22 -4.16
C VAL A 64 -3.21 11.52 -5.21
N PRO A 65 -3.30 12.62 -5.98
CA PRO A 65 -2.40 12.83 -7.13
C PRO A 65 -0.91 12.88 -6.79
N VAL A 66 -0.56 13.33 -5.57
CA VAL A 66 0.85 13.41 -5.13
C VAL A 66 1.48 12.02 -4.89
N SER A 67 0.68 10.95 -4.79
CA SER A 67 1.18 9.59 -4.57
C SER A 67 2.15 9.11 -5.65
N HIS A 68 1.97 9.53 -6.91
CA HIS A 68 2.84 9.12 -8.02
C HIS A 68 4.26 9.73 -7.95
N SER A 69 4.45 10.78 -7.15
CA SER A 69 5.75 11.43 -6.95
C SER A 69 6.27 11.32 -5.51
N ALA A 70 5.56 10.58 -4.65
CA ALA A 70 5.93 10.37 -3.27
C ALA A 70 7.05 9.33 -3.11
N ASN A 71 7.83 9.44 -2.04
CA ASN A 71 8.63 8.35 -1.50
C ASN A 71 7.75 7.43 -0.62
N LEU A 72 8.34 6.39 -0.04
CA LEU A 72 7.60 5.47 0.84
C LEU A 72 7.00 6.20 2.04
N GLU A 73 7.69 7.16 2.63
CA GLU A 73 7.13 7.95 3.74
C GLU A 73 5.92 8.78 3.31
N GLY A 74 5.97 9.39 2.12
CA GLY A 74 4.83 10.09 1.54
C GLY A 74 3.66 9.16 1.24
N LEU A 75 3.92 7.97 0.70
CA LEU A 75 2.88 6.96 0.48
C LEU A 75 2.26 6.45 1.79
N ALA A 76 3.05 6.33 2.86
CA ALA A 76 2.53 5.99 4.18
C ALA A 76 1.58 7.08 4.71
N LEU A 77 1.95 8.35 4.55
CA LEU A 77 1.07 9.49 4.90
C LEU A 77 -0.23 9.44 4.12
N VAL A 78 -0.18 9.20 2.81
CA VAL A 78 -1.38 9.05 1.97
C VAL A 78 -2.27 7.91 2.48
N ALA A 79 -1.69 6.74 2.79
CA ALA A 79 -2.46 5.61 3.31
C ALA A 79 -3.13 5.92 4.66
N MET A 80 -2.42 6.63 5.56
CA MET A 80 -2.99 7.08 6.84
C MET A 80 -4.10 8.13 6.65
N GLU A 81 -3.95 9.05 5.70
CA GLU A 81 -4.97 10.05 5.38
C GLU A 81 -6.24 9.40 4.81
N LEU A 82 -6.10 8.44 3.90
CA LEU A 82 -7.22 7.66 3.39
C LEU A 82 -7.91 6.84 4.49
N ALA A 83 -7.14 6.29 5.43
CA ALA A 83 -7.70 5.61 6.61
C ALA A 83 -8.51 6.60 7.47
N LEU A 84 -8.03 7.81 7.69
CA LEU A 84 -8.74 8.86 8.43
C LEU A 84 -10.04 9.28 7.73
N GLU A 85 -10.00 9.44 6.40
CA GLU A 85 -11.19 9.76 5.61
C GLU A 85 -12.23 8.65 5.72
N ASN A 86 -11.82 7.38 5.59
CA ASN A 86 -12.71 6.24 5.77
C ASN A 86 -13.31 6.20 7.18
N ALA A 87 -12.49 6.38 8.23
CA ALA A 87 -12.96 6.39 9.61
C ALA A 87 -13.97 7.51 9.86
N SER A 88 -13.70 8.72 9.37
CA SER A 88 -14.56 9.89 9.53
C SER A 88 -15.90 9.74 8.79
N SER A 89 -15.87 9.20 7.57
CA SER A 89 -17.08 8.91 6.80
C SER A 89 -17.93 7.81 7.46
N THR A 90 -17.26 6.80 8.03
CA THR A 90 -17.92 5.72 8.76
C THR A 90 -18.58 6.21 10.04
N LEU A 91 -17.94 7.13 10.79
CA LEU A 91 -18.55 7.80 11.94
C LEU A 91 -19.88 8.45 11.59
N ALA A 92 -19.90 9.28 10.54
CA ALA A 92 -21.14 9.92 10.08
C ALA A 92 -22.21 8.91 9.66
N THR A 93 -21.79 7.76 9.10
CA THR A 93 -22.70 6.66 8.76
C THR A 93 -23.28 5.99 10.01
N ILE A 94 -22.46 5.74 11.03
CA ILE A 94 -22.89 5.17 12.31
C ILE A 94 -23.90 6.09 12.99
N GLU A 95 -23.60 7.40 13.10
CA GLU A 95 -24.51 8.39 13.69
C GLU A 95 -25.89 8.38 13.00
N LYS A 96 -25.91 8.36 11.66
CA LYS A 96 -27.15 8.28 10.89
C LYS A 96 -27.92 6.97 11.13
N LEU A 97 -27.21 5.84 11.29
CA LEU A 97 -27.84 4.56 11.58
C LEU A 97 -28.43 4.52 12.98
N LEU A 98 -27.76 5.13 13.97
CA LEU A 98 -28.25 5.26 15.34
C LEU A 98 -29.51 6.12 15.43
N ASP A 99 -29.63 7.15 14.60
CA ASP A 99 -30.82 8.00 14.51
C ASP A 99 -32.01 7.32 13.78
N SER A 100 -31.79 6.18 13.13
CA SER A 100 -32.83 5.48 12.39
C SER A 100 -33.70 4.59 13.29
N THR A 101 -35.01 4.67 13.11
CA THR A 101 -35.97 3.79 13.81
C THR A 101 -36.06 2.37 13.23
N SER A 102 -35.32 2.06 12.15
CA SER A 102 -35.39 0.77 11.45
C SER A 102 -34.37 -0.26 11.91
N VAL A 103 -33.51 0.08 12.88
CA VAL A 103 -32.43 -0.79 13.36
C VAL A 103 -32.91 -1.62 14.55
N GLY A 104 -32.65 -2.95 14.50
CA GLY A 104 -32.96 -3.85 15.62
C GLY A 104 -32.12 -3.55 16.86
N SER A 105 -32.60 -3.90 18.05
CA SER A 105 -31.93 -3.56 19.32
C SER A 105 -30.50 -4.14 19.45
N PHE A 106 -30.25 -5.33 18.91
CA PHE A 106 -28.91 -5.92 18.91
C PHE A 106 -27.95 -5.19 17.98
N ALA A 107 -28.40 -4.84 16.77
CA ALA A 107 -27.63 -4.02 15.84
C ALA A 107 -27.37 -2.60 16.41
N LEU A 108 -28.30 -2.03 17.18
CA LEU A 108 -28.13 -0.75 17.85
C LEU A 108 -26.99 -0.79 18.90
N GLY A 109 -26.92 -1.88 19.68
CA GLY A 109 -25.82 -2.10 20.62
C GLY A 109 -24.47 -2.18 19.92
N ALA A 110 -24.37 -2.96 18.84
CA ALA A 110 -23.15 -3.03 18.04
C ALA A 110 -22.76 -1.69 17.40
N LEU A 111 -23.73 -0.92 16.91
CA LEU A 111 -23.48 0.43 16.37
C LEU A 111 -22.95 1.40 17.42
N THR A 112 -23.44 1.31 18.66
CA THR A 112 -22.96 2.15 19.77
C THR A 112 -21.51 1.82 20.10
N ASP A 113 -21.17 0.53 20.21
CA ASP A 113 -19.78 0.09 20.41
C ASP A 113 -18.87 0.54 19.25
N CYS A 114 -19.36 0.42 18.01
CA CYS A 114 -18.65 0.89 16.82
C CYS A 114 -18.44 2.40 16.81
N LEU A 115 -19.40 3.20 17.32
CA LEU A 115 -19.26 4.65 17.39
C LEU A 115 -18.06 5.06 18.27
N GLU A 116 -17.91 4.40 19.43
CA GLU A 116 -16.78 4.62 20.33
C GLU A 116 -15.46 4.20 19.67
N LEU A 117 -15.41 2.98 19.12
CA LEU A 117 -14.22 2.45 18.43
C LEU A 117 -13.77 3.34 17.27
N TYR A 118 -14.70 3.83 16.45
CA TYR A 118 -14.37 4.68 15.31
C TYR A 118 -13.97 6.10 15.72
N SER A 119 -14.50 6.61 16.84
CA SER A 119 -14.11 7.91 17.38
C SER A 119 -12.67 7.86 17.89
N ASP A 120 -12.34 6.82 18.65
CA ASP A 120 -10.98 6.54 19.12
C ASP A 120 -10.03 6.27 17.95
N ALA A 121 -10.47 5.53 16.93
CA ALA A 121 -9.71 5.29 15.71
C ALA A 121 -9.34 6.59 14.99
N ALA A 122 -10.32 7.48 14.73
CA ALA A 122 -10.06 8.74 14.06
C ALA A 122 -9.07 9.61 14.83
N TRP A 123 -9.24 9.72 16.16
CA TRP A 123 -8.30 10.42 17.03
C TRP A 123 -6.90 9.78 16.98
N THR A 124 -6.82 8.46 17.03
CA THR A 124 -5.57 7.70 16.99
C THR A 124 -4.83 7.90 15.66
N ILE A 125 -5.52 7.90 14.52
CA ILE A 125 -4.90 8.14 13.21
C ILE A 125 -4.31 9.56 13.14
N VAL A 126 -5.05 10.58 13.59
CA VAL A 126 -4.56 11.98 13.59
C VAL A 126 -3.28 12.11 14.43
N ASN A 127 -3.26 11.51 15.62
CA ASN A 127 -2.07 11.53 16.46
C ASN A 127 -0.93 10.68 15.85
N SER A 128 -1.25 9.56 15.20
CA SER A 128 -0.27 8.71 14.49
C SER A 128 0.45 9.47 13.39
N VAL A 129 -0.23 10.34 12.66
CA VAL A 129 0.41 11.21 11.65
C VAL A 129 1.44 12.14 12.31
N GLY A 130 1.10 12.76 13.44
CA GLY A 130 2.05 13.60 14.19
C GLY A 130 3.28 12.84 14.69
N VAL A 131 3.06 11.65 15.25
CA VAL A 131 4.12 10.75 15.72
C VAL A 131 5.00 10.27 14.56
N PHE A 132 4.40 9.92 13.42
CA PHE A 132 5.10 9.51 12.21
C PHE A 132 6.02 10.62 11.69
N LEU A 133 5.51 11.85 11.61
CA LEU A 133 6.28 13.02 11.17
C LEU A 133 7.43 13.38 12.13
N SER A 134 7.34 12.97 13.40
CA SER A 134 8.43 13.10 14.37
C SER A 134 9.52 12.02 14.23
N GLY A 135 9.34 11.06 13.31
CA GLY A 135 10.26 9.95 13.05
C GLY A 135 10.06 8.73 13.98
N ASN A 136 9.00 8.71 14.79
CA ASN A 136 8.73 7.59 15.69
C ASN A 136 7.85 6.52 15.01
N TYR A 137 8.48 5.74 14.13
CA TYR A 137 7.79 4.73 13.34
C TYR A 137 7.26 3.55 14.17
N ASP A 138 7.90 3.21 15.30
CA ASP A 138 7.44 2.12 16.18
C ASP A 138 6.10 2.44 16.82
N VAL A 139 5.95 3.64 17.40
CA VAL A 139 4.68 4.08 17.99
C VAL A 139 3.61 4.26 16.91
N THR A 140 3.99 4.80 15.73
CA THR A 140 3.07 4.89 14.60
C THR A 140 2.54 3.51 14.20
N ARG A 141 3.42 2.50 14.09
CA ARG A 141 3.01 1.12 13.78
C ARG A 141 2.09 0.56 14.85
N MET A 142 2.40 0.75 16.12
CA MET A 142 1.54 0.30 17.22
C MET A 142 0.13 0.90 17.10
N TRP A 143 0.04 2.21 16.88
CA TRP A 143 -1.24 2.91 16.82
C TRP A 143 -2.04 2.55 15.58
N MET A 144 -1.41 2.46 14.41
CA MET A 144 -2.10 2.02 13.19
C MET A 144 -2.57 0.56 13.27
N SER A 145 -1.84 -0.32 13.96
CA SER A 145 -2.31 -1.68 14.27
C SER A 145 -3.54 -1.66 15.18
N SER A 146 -3.55 -0.81 16.20
CA SER A 146 -4.71 -0.66 17.09
C SER A 146 -5.96 -0.17 16.34
N VAL A 147 -5.81 0.74 15.38
CA VAL A 147 -6.92 1.17 14.51
C VAL A 147 -7.42 0.03 13.63
N MET A 148 -6.51 -0.76 13.06
CA MET A 148 -6.85 -1.95 12.27
C MET A 148 -7.65 -2.96 13.10
N GLU A 149 -7.26 -3.16 14.36
CA GLU A 149 -7.98 -4.00 15.32
C GLU A 149 -9.37 -3.44 15.61
N ALA A 150 -9.52 -2.14 15.86
CA ALA A 150 -10.81 -1.49 16.13
C ALA A 150 -11.84 -1.75 15.01
N ALA A 151 -11.42 -1.66 13.74
CA ALA A 151 -12.28 -1.98 12.60
C ALA A 151 -12.76 -3.45 12.61
N SER A 152 -11.84 -4.39 12.94
CA SER A 152 -12.17 -5.81 13.06
C SER A 152 -13.09 -6.10 14.25
N THR A 153 -12.88 -5.43 15.39
CA THR A 153 -13.72 -5.54 16.58
C THR A 153 -15.13 -5.02 16.33
N CYS A 154 -15.27 -3.89 15.63
CA CYS A 154 -16.58 -3.40 15.21
C CYS A 154 -17.33 -4.44 14.36
N GLN A 155 -16.66 -5.02 13.35
CA GLN A 155 -17.25 -6.08 12.52
C GLN A 155 -17.67 -7.31 13.34
N GLN A 156 -16.81 -7.74 14.26
CA GLN A 156 -17.06 -8.88 15.13
C GLN A 156 -18.24 -8.64 16.07
N GLY A 157 -18.41 -7.41 16.57
CA GLY A 157 -19.51 -7.04 17.47
C GLY A 157 -20.90 -7.30 16.88
N PHE A 158 -21.09 -7.13 15.57
CA PHE A 158 -22.33 -7.54 14.90
C PHE A 158 -22.46 -9.07 14.82
N THR A 159 -21.39 -9.75 14.45
CA THR A 159 -21.37 -11.21 14.25
C THR A 159 -21.69 -11.95 15.54
N GLU A 160 -21.12 -11.51 16.68
CA GLU A 160 -21.36 -12.07 18.00
C GLU A 160 -22.81 -11.90 18.48
N ARG A 161 -23.51 -10.90 17.95
CA ARG A 161 -24.92 -10.63 18.21
C ARG A 161 -25.86 -11.29 17.19
N GLY A 162 -25.32 -12.05 16.23
CA GLY A 162 -26.09 -12.70 15.18
C GLY A 162 -26.63 -11.74 14.12
N GLU A 163 -26.07 -10.54 14.03
CA GLU A 163 -26.49 -9.48 13.11
C GLU A 163 -25.56 -9.39 11.90
N VAL A 164 -26.11 -8.98 10.76
CA VAL A 164 -25.30 -8.62 9.58
C VAL A 164 -24.84 -7.17 9.76
N SER A 165 -23.53 -6.96 9.76
CA SER A 165 -22.95 -5.62 9.89
C SER A 165 -23.33 -4.73 8.69
N PRO A 166 -24.01 -3.59 8.90
CA PRO A 166 -24.23 -2.59 7.86
C PRO A 166 -22.96 -1.84 7.47
N LEU A 167 -21.84 -2.08 8.18
CA LEU A 167 -20.55 -1.42 8.00
C LEU A 167 -19.48 -2.38 7.43
N THR A 168 -19.89 -3.50 6.85
CA THR A 168 -18.95 -4.57 6.45
C THR A 168 -17.88 -4.07 5.48
N GLN A 169 -18.25 -3.21 4.53
CA GLN A 169 -17.30 -2.68 3.55
C GLN A 169 -16.39 -1.62 4.17
N GLU A 170 -16.95 -0.78 5.04
CA GLU A 170 -16.28 0.28 5.78
C GLU A 170 -15.22 -0.30 6.72
N ASN A 171 -15.61 -1.30 7.52
CA ASN A 171 -14.70 -2.04 8.40
C ASN A 171 -13.57 -2.70 7.61
N TYR A 172 -13.89 -3.34 6.48
CA TYR A 172 -12.88 -3.93 5.60
C TYR A 172 -11.92 -2.88 5.04
N ASN A 173 -12.45 -1.75 4.56
CA ASN A 173 -11.63 -0.68 3.99
C ASN A 173 -10.69 -0.07 5.02
N LEU A 174 -11.18 0.28 6.22
CA LEU A 174 -10.33 0.83 7.28
C LEU A 174 -9.24 -0.17 7.66
N PHE A 175 -9.59 -1.43 7.87
CA PHE A 175 -8.64 -2.49 8.16
C PHE A 175 -7.53 -2.56 7.09
N GLN A 176 -7.91 -2.57 5.82
CA GLN A 176 -6.96 -2.69 4.71
C GLN A 176 -6.08 -1.44 4.59
N LEU A 177 -6.64 -0.24 4.71
CA LEU A 177 -5.89 1.02 4.62
C LEU A 177 -4.86 1.12 5.75
N CYS A 178 -5.22 0.75 6.99
CA CYS A 178 -4.28 0.68 8.09
C CYS A 178 -3.19 -0.37 7.85
N GLY A 179 -3.56 -1.57 7.38
CA GLY A 179 -2.60 -2.61 7.02
C GLY A 179 -1.63 -2.22 5.91
N ILE A 180 -2.12 -1.52 4.89
CA ILE A 180 -1.29 -0.94 3.82
C ILE A 180 -0.35 0.11 4.41
N ALA A 181 -0.84 1.04 5.23
CA ALA A 181 0.00 2.03 5.91
C ALA A 181 1.12 1.35 6.72
N LEU A 182 0.79 0.34 7.52
CA LEU A 182 1.76 -0.44 8.31
C LEU A 182 2.85 -1.08 7.45
N CYS A 183 2.45 -1.73 6.35
CA CYS A 183 3.39 -2.32 5.42
C CYS A 183 4.34 -1.25 4.85
N ILE A 184 3.80 -0.12 4.37
CA ILE A 184 4.60 0.95 3.78
C ILE A 184 5.55 1.57 4.82
N ILE A 185 5.10 1.78 6.06
CA ILE A 185 5.93 2.25 7.17
C ILE A 185 7.08 1.26 7.43
N HIS A 186 6.83 -0.05 7.35
CA HIS A 186 7.88 -1.06 7.48
C HIS A 186 8.87 -1.03 6.30
N LEU A 187 8.40 -0.79 5.08
CA LEU A 187 9.29 -0.65 3.91
C LEU A 187 10.15 0.62 3.99
N ALA A 188 9.58 1.73 4.46
CA ALA A 188 10.29 3.00 4.67
C ALA A 188 11.30 2.91 5.82
N ASN A 189 10.91 2.22 6.90
CA ASN A 189 11.72 2.06 8.10
C ASN A 189 11.60 0.61 8.61
N PRO A 190 12.45 -0.30 8.10
CA PRO A 190 12.50 -1.67 8.57
C PRO A 190 12.83 -1.69 10.06
N MET A 191 12.09 -2.47 10.85
CA MET A 191 12.38 -2.63 12.27
C MET A 191 13.83 -3.09 12.42
N GLN A 192 14.68 -2.28 13.06
CA GLN A 192 16.00 -2.73 13.46
C GLN A 192 15.80 -3.76 14.57
N ILE A 193 15.94 -5.04 14.24
CA ILE A 193 16.16 -6.06 15.26
C ILE A 193 17.48 -5.67 15.91
N LEU A 194 17.43 -5.16 17.14
CA LEU A 194 18.62 -5.03 17.98
C LEU A 194 19.24 -6.43 18.09
N ASN A 195 20.46 -6.56 17.55
CA ASN A 195 21.28 -7.77 17.61
C ASN A 195 21.36 -8.34 19.03
#